data_AF-A0A949E7F5-F1
#
_entry.id   AF-A0A949E7F5-F1
#
_cell.length_a   1.000
_cell.length_b   1.000
_cell.length_c   1.000
_cell.angle_alpha   90.00
_cell.angle_beta   90.00
_cell.angle_gamma   90.00
#
_symmetry.space_group_name_H-M   'P 1'
#
loop_
_entity.id
_entity.type
_entity.pdbx_description
1 polymer ?
#
loop_
_entity_poly.entity_id
_entity_poly.type
_entity_poly.pdbx_seq_one_letter_code
_entity_poly.pdbx_strand_id
1 'polypeptide(L)'
;VAEKRAAADKLLRARMLLKANVGQGGPGWSDEKIAEAFEVGTSTVHRLRQRLVEDGFEAALLRKPRSRHRVPKLDGEKEARLVALACSSPPEEERGFCVCDGGCLVSYGHCTG
;
A
#
# COMPACT_ATOMS: atom_id res chain seq x y z
N VAL A 1 4.99 5.01 -16.59
CA VAL A 1 5.70 4.95 -15.27
C VAL A 1 5.52 3.61 -14.57
N ALA A 2 4.30 3.07 -14.47
CA ALA A 2 4.03 1.81 -13.77
C ALA A 2 4.80 0.60 -14.33
N GLU A 3 4.90 0.47 -15.65
CA GLU A 3 5.62 -0.61 -16.32
C GLU A 3 7.13 -0.61 -15.99
N LYS A 4 7.79 0.56 -16.10
CA LYS A 4 9.20 0.73 -15.76
C LYS A 4 9.49 0.34 -14.30
N ARG A 5 8.59 0.68 -13.37
CA ARG A 5 8.71 0.29 -11.96
C ARG A 5 8.56 -1.22 -11.76
N ALA A 6 7.63 -1.85 -12.46
CA ALA A 6 7.45 -3.30 -12.41
C ALA A 6 8.69 -4.06 -12.96
N ALA A 7 9.30 -3.55 -14.02
CA ALA A 7 10.54 -4.11 -14.57
C ALA A 7 11.72 -3.98 -13.59
N ALA A 8 11.88 -2.82 -12.95
CA ALA A 8 12.91 -2.60 -11.95
C ALA A 8 12.75 -3.54 -10.74
N ASP A 9 11.53 -3.71 -10.23
CA ASP A 9 11.23 -4.63 -9.12
C ASP A 9 11.56 -6.09 -9.50
N LYS A 10 11.24 -6.50 -10.74
CA LYS A 10 11.56 -7.85 -11.25
C LYS A 10 13.07 -8.09 -11.24
N LEU A 11 13.85 -7.12 -11.73
CA LEU A 11 15.32 -7.20 -11.75
C LEU A 11 15.91 -7.25 -10.34
N LEU A 12 15.39 -6.44 -9.42
CA LEU A 12 15.82 -6.43 -8.02
C LEU A 12 15.63 -7.82 -7.38
N ARG A 13 14.44 -8.41 -7.53
CA ARG A 13 14.14 -9.75 -7.00
C ARG A 13 14.99 -10.84 -7.62
N ALA A 14 15.21 -10.79 -8.93
CA ALA A 14 16.07 -11.75 -9.61
C ALA A 14 17.51 -11.69 -9.08
N ARG A 15 18.04 -10.47 -8.85
CA ARG A 15 19.38 -10.28 -8.27
C ARG A 15 19.46 -10.80 -6.83
N MET A 16 18.45 -10.54 -6.01
CA MET A 16 18.38 -11.07 -4.64
C MET A 16 18.40 -12.61 -4.63
N LEU A 17 17.58 -13.26 -5.47
CA LEU A 17 17.55 -14.72 -5.57
C LEU A 17 18.87 -15.30 -6.08
N LEU A 18 19.53 -14.62 -7.03
CA LEU A 18 20.84 -15.04 -7.52
C LEU A 18 21.91 -14.98 -6.41
N LYS A 19 21.87 -13.97 -5.53
CA LYS A 19 22.78 -13.89 -4.38
C LYS A 19 22.46 -14.91 -3.30
N ALA A 20 21.19 -15.28 -3.14
CA ALA A 20 20.74 -16.32 -2.21
C ALA A 20 21.06 -17.75 -2.66
N ASN A 21 21.35 -17.97 -3.96
CA ASN A 21 21.66 -19.29 -4.49
C ASN A 21 22.92 -19.87 -3.84
N VAL A 22 22.80 -21.06 -3.25
CA VAL A 22 23.90 -21.81 -2.62
C VAL A 22 24.48 -22.88 -3.57
N GLY A 23 23.84 -23.10 -4.74
CA GLY A 23 24.30 -24.07 -5.74
C GLY A 23 25.54 -23.62 -6.51
N GLN A 24 26.00 -24.45 -7.46
CA GLN A 24 27.14 -24.13 -8.32
C GLN A 24 26.91 -22.80 -9.07
N GLY A 25 27.77 -21.82 -8.79
CA GLY A 25 27.71 -20.48 -9.37
C GLY A 25 27.00 -19.41 -8.53
N GLY A 26 26.46 -19.76 -7.36
CA GLY A 26 25.84 -18.83 -6.44
C GLY A 26 26.73 -18.51 -5.22
N PRO A 27 26.74 -17.27 -4.71
CA PRO A 27 27.59 -16.90 -3.59
C PRO A 27 27.00 -17.29 -2.22
N GLY A 28 25.78 -17.85 -2.17
CA GLY A 28 25.16 -18.41 -0.96
C GLY A 28 25.01 -17.42 0.20
N TRP A 29 24.64 -16.16 -0.09
CA TRP A 29 24.55 -15.13 0.95
C TRP A 29 23.41 -15.39 1.94
N SER A 30 23.63 -14.96 3.19
CA SER A 30 22.58 -14.91 4.21
C SER A 30 21.57 -13.80 3.90
N ASP A 31 20.38 -13.91 4.47
CA ASP A 31 19.30 -12.96 4.22
C ASP A 31 19.66 -11.54 4.72
N GLU A 32 20.45 -11.43 5.81
CA GLU A 32 20.95 -10.16 6.35
C GLU A 32 21.89 -9.48 5.36
N LYS A 33 22.82 -10.24 4.78
CA LYS A 33 23.78 -9.71 3.81
C LYS A 33 23.11 -9.26 2.52
N ILE A 34 22.06 -9.96 2.09
CA ILE A 34 21.25 -9.57 0.94
C ILE A 34 20.44 -8.31 1.28
N ALA A 35 19.83 -8.26 2.46
CA ALA A 35 19.06 -7.11 2.93
C ALA A 35 19.91 -5.83 2.96
N GLU A 36 21.12 -5.92 3.50
CA GLU A 36 22.09 -4.82 3.52
C GLU A 36 22.49 -4.40 2.10
N ALA A 37 22.88 -5.35 1.24
CA ALA A 37 23.38 -5.04 -0.10
C ALA A 37 22.34 -4.43 -1.05
N PHE A 38 21.05 -4.66 -0.81
CA PHE A 38 19.96 -4.13 -1.63
C PHE A 38 19.10 -3.08 -0.91
N GLU A 39 19.49 -2.66 0.31
CA GLU A 39 18.76 -1.69 1.14
C GLU A 39 17.29 -2.06 1.35
N VAL A 40 17.01 -3.35 1.58
CA VAL A 40 15.67 -3.87 1.84
C VAL A 40 15.59 -4.47 3.24
N GLY A 41 14.39 -4.55 3.80
CA GLY A 41 14.20 -5.29 5.06
C GLY A 41 14.43 -6.80 4.87
N THR A 42 15.03 -7.45 5.87
CA THR A 42 15.24 -8.92 5.92
C THR A 42 13.94 -9.70 5.68
N SER A 43 12.81 -9.22 6.20
CA SER A 43 11.49 -9.81 5.97
C SER A 43 11.08 -9.86 4.49
N THR A 44 11.57 -8.94 3.65
CA THR A 44 11.33 -8.95 2.20
C THR A 44 12.11 -10.09 1.54
N VAL A 45 13.36 -10.30 1.93
CA VAL A 45 14.19 -11.40 1.43
C VAL A 45 13.58 -12.74 1.83
N HIS A 46 13.19 -12.88 3.10
CA HIS A 46 12.53 -14.08 3.60
C HIS A 46 11.25 -14.42 2.81
N ARG A 47 10.34 -13.45 2.63
CA ARG A 47 9.10 -13.63 1.85
C ARG A 47 9.38 -13.98 0.39
N LEU A 48 10.46 -13.45 -0.19
CA LEU A 48 10.84 -13.76 -1.57
C LEU A 48 11.30 -15.22 -1.70
N ARG A 49 12.11 -15.71 -0.76
CA ARG A 49 12.55 -17.11 -0.71
C ARG A 49 11.38 -18.05 -0.44
N GLN A 50 10.50 -17.68 0.48
CA GLN A 50 9.28 -18.42 0.77
C GLN A 50 8.41 -18.56 -0.50
N ARG A 51 8.14 -17.46 -1.21
CA ARG A 51 7.40 -17.50 -2.47
C ARG A 51 8.06 -18.33 -3.56
N LEU A 52 9.38 -18.31 -3.64
CA LEU A 52 10.09 -19.15 -4.61
C LEU A 52 9.80 -20.64 -4.36
N VAL A 53 9.73 -21.06 -3.10
CA VAL A 53 9.47 -22.46 -2.73
C VAL A 53 7.98 -22.81 -2.84
N GLU A 54 7.09 -21.92 -2.39
CA GLU A 54 5.65 -22.18 -2.34
C GLU A 54 4.94 -21.98 -3.68
N ASP A 55 5.25 -20.88 -4.39
CA ASP A 55 4.54 -20.45 -5.60
C ASP A 55 5.39 -20.64 -6.89
N GLY A 56 6.68 -20.92 -6.75
CA GLY A 56 7.62 -21.11 -7.86
C GLY A 56 8.32 -19.84 -8.35
N PHE A 57 9.17 -20.01 -9.37
CA PHE A 57 10.12 -18.97 -9.83
C PHE A 57 9.44 -17.74 -10.43
N GLU A 58 8.52 -17.93 -11.38
CA GLU A 58 7.82 -16.80 -12.02
C GLU A 58 6.98 -16.01 -11.00
N ALA A 59 6.37 -16.69 -10.03
CA ALA A 59 5.57 -16.07 -8.99
C ALA A 59 6.41 -15.26 -7.99
N ALA A 60 7.65 -15.69 -7.70
CA ALA A 60 8.57 -14.92 -6.87
C ALA A 60 9.01 -13.61 -7.56
N LEU A 61 9.29 -13.67 -8.87
CA LEU A 61 9.74 -12.53 -9.66
C LEU A 61 8.62 -11.54 -9.96
N LEU A 62 7.45 -12.03 -10.36
CA LEU A 62 6.34 -11.20 -10.75
C LEU A 62 5.52 -10.75 -9.53
N ARG A 63 4.90 -9.59 -9.67
CA ARG A 63 3.96 -9.13 -8.65
C ARG A 63 2.63 -9.82 -8.91
N LYS A 64 2.07 -10.48 -7.88
CA LYS A 64 0.69 -10.99 -7.93
C LYS A 64 -0.26 -9.84 -8.33
N PRO A 65 -1.00 -9.97 -9.43
CA PRO A 65 -1.96 -8.94 -9.83
C PRO A 65 -2.96 -8.76 -8.69
N ARG A 66 -3.20 -7.50 -8.30
CA ARG A 66 -4.19 -7.20 -7.27
C ARG A 66 -5.56 -7.57 -7.83
N SER A 67 -6.20 -8.61 -7.29
CA SER A 67 -7.61 -8.87 -7.54
C SER A 67 -8.42 -7.77 -6.84
N ARG A 68 -8.57 -6.62 -7.50
CA ARG A 68 -9.53 -5.59 -7.08
C ARG A 68 -10.93 -6.05 -7.48
N HIS A 69 -11.44 -7.06 -6.81
CA HIS A 69 -12.87 -7.30 -6.72
C HIS A 69 -13.24 -7.16 -5.26
N ARG A 70 -13.31 -5.89 -4.81
CA ARG A 70 -13.90 -5.59 -3.52
C ARG A 70 -15.38 -5.47 -3.81
N VAL A 71 -16.18 -6.43 -3.34
CA VAL A 71 -17.63 -6.30 -3.39
C VAL A 71 -17.98 -4.98 -2.68
N PRO A 72 -18.75 -4.08 -3.32
CA PRO A 72 -19.22 -2.87 -2.67
C PRO A 72 -19.87 -3.22 -1.33
N LYS A 73 -19.41 -2.59 -0.25
CA LYS A 73 -19.98 -2.82 1.09
C LYS A 73 -21.35 -2.14 1.25
N LEU A 74 -21.61 -1.14 0.43
CA LEU A 74 -22.84 -0.39 0.39
C LEU A 74 -23.54 -0.74 -0.91
N ASP A 75 -24.85 -0.96 -0.81
CA ASP A 75 -25.74 -0.99 -1.95
C ASP A 75 -26.12 0.45 -2.33
N GLY A 76 -26.71 0.63 -3.52
CA GLY A 76 -27.05 1.97 -4.01
C GLY A 76 -28.03 2.73 -3.11
N GLU A 77 -28.89 2.02 -2.37
CA GLU A 77 -29.83 2.62 -1.43
C GLU A 77 -29.13 3.17 -0.19
N LYS A 78 -28.17 2.41 0.39
CA LYS A 78 -27.36 2.87 1.52
C LYS A 78 -26.46 4.04 1.11
N GLU A 79 -25.91 4.02 -0.09
CA GLU A 79 -25.15 5.17 -0.63
C GLU A 79 -26.04 6.41 -0.76
N ALA A 80 -27.23 6.27 -1.35
CA ALA A 80 -28.19 7.38 -1.50
C ALA A 80 -28.61 7.95 -0.14
N ARG A 81 -28.86 7.08 0.85
CA ARG A 81 -29.21 7.51 2.22
C ARG A 81 -28.06 8.24 2.91
N LEU A 82 -26.81 7.81 2.72
CA LEU A 82 -25.64 8.49 3.26
C LEU A 82 -25.43 9.86 2.61
N VAL A 83 -25.62 9.96 1.30
CA VAL A 83 -25.56 11.24 0.57
C VAL A 83 -26.64 12.18 1.06
N ALA A 84 -27.88 11.70 1.22
CA ALA A 84 -28.98 12.50 1.74
C ALA A 84 -28.72 13.00 3.17
N LEU A 85 -28.15 12.16 4.04
CA LEU A 85 -27.81 12.56 5.41
C LEU A 85 -26.68 13.59 5.45
N ALA A 86 -25.64 13.42 4.62
CA ALA A 86 -24.51 14.35 4.54
C ALA A 86 -24.91 15.71 3.95
N CYS A 87 -25.91 15.74 3.08
CA CYS A 87 -26.42 16.96 2.44
C CYS A 87 -27.64 17.58 3.15
N SER A 88 -28.15 16.95 4.22
CA SER A 88 -29.27 17.50 5.01
C SER A 88 -28.78 18.49 6.06
N SER A 89 -29.58 19.54 6.30
CA SER A 89 -29.33 20.48 7.40
C SER A 89 -29.43 19.74 8.74
N PRO A 90 -28.46 19.91 9.65
CA PRO A 90 -28.51 19.28 10.97
C PRO A 90 -29.74 19.77 11.75
N PRO A 91 -30.40 18.89 12.54
CA PRO A 91 -31.55 19.28 13.34
C PRO A 91 -31.17 20.31 14.40
N GLU A 92 -32.07 21.27 14.61
CA GLU A 92 -31.82 22.54 15.31
C GLU A 92 -31.44 22.42 16.81
N GLU A 93 -31.57 21.22 17.38
CA GLU A 93 -31.31 20.93 18.79
C GLU A 93 -29.89 20.40 19.08
N GLU A 94 -29.07 20.14 18.05
CA GLU A 94 -27.66 19.76 18.22
C GLU A 94 -26.71 20.82 17.65
N ARG A 95 -26.82 22.06 18.15
CA ARG A 95 -25.80 23.11 18.02
C ARG A 95 -24.58 22.83 18.91
N GLY A 96 -24.02 21.61 18.80
CA GLY A 96 -22.99 21.08 19.69
C GLY A 96 -21.83 20.37 19.00
N PHE A 97 -21.83 20.27 17.66
CA PHE A 97 -20.64 19.84 16.92
C PHE A 97 -20.14 21.00 16.05
N CYS A 98 -19.15 21.71 16.57
CA CYS A 98 -18.28 22.53 15.75
C CYS A 98 -17.56 21.61 14.74
N VAL A 99 -17.92 21.78 13.47
CA VAL A 99 -17.01 21.50 12.37
C VAL A 99 -15.84 22.45 12.54
N CYS A 100 -14.68 21.91 12.94
CA CYS A 100 -13.44 22.62 12.76
C CYS A 100 -13.16 22.66 11.24
N ASP A 101 -13.65 23.69 10.55
CA ASP A 101 -12.79 24.37 9.58
C ASP A 101 -11.69 25.08 10.38
N GLY A 102 -10.85 24.26 11.01
CA GLY A 102 -9.55 24.66 11.53
C GLY A 102 -8.65 24.86 10.33
N GLY A 103 -8.95 25.91 9.56
CA GLY A 103 -7.96 26.54 8.74
C GLY A 103 -6.75 26.77 9.62
N CYS A 104 -5.65 26.15 9.20
CA CYS A 104 -4.34 26.71 9.40
C CYS A 104 -4.47 28.24 9.32
N LEU A 105 -3.99 28.93 10.34
CA LEU A 105 -3.71 30.36 10.28
C LEU A 105 -2.89 30.63 9.01
N VAL A 106 -3.58 31.11 7.98
CA VAL A 106 -3.10 32.23 7.19
C VAL A 106 -4.14 33.32 7.36
N SER A 107 -3.95 34.09 8.42
CA SER A 107 -4.05 35.55 8.45
C SER A 107 -5.36 36.23 8.00
N TYR A 108 -5.93 36.95 8.98
CA TYR A 108 -6.85 38.11 8.92
C TYR A 108 -8.36 37.88 8.73
N GLY A 109 -9.09 38.24 9.79
CA GLY A 109 -10.42 38.86 9.67
C GLY A 109 -11.44 38.38 10.71
N HIS A 110 -11.57 39.12 11.81
CA HIS A 110 -12.58 38.97 12.86
C HIS A 110 -13.99 38.57 12.38
N CYS A 111 -14.60 37.60 13.06
CA CYS A 111 -16.06 37.45 13.11
C CYS A 111 -16.61 38.20 14.32
N THR A 112 -17.60 39.06 14.09
CA THR A 112 -18.49 39.59 15.12
C THR A 112 -19.92 39.48 14.63
N GLY A 113 -20.77 38.87 15.47
CA GLY A 113 -22.23 39.02 15.46
C GLY A 113 -22.99 38.02 14.62
#